data_AF-A0A455U067-F1
#
_entry.id   AF-A0A455U067-F1
#
_cell.length_a   1.000
_cell.length_b   1.000
_cell.length_c   1.000
_cell.angle_alpha   90.00
_cell.angle_beta   90.00
_cell.angle_gamma   90.00
#
_symmetry.space_group_name_H-M   'P 1'
#
loop_
_entity.id
_entity.type
_entity.pdbx_description
1 polymer ?
#
loop_
_entity_poly.entity_id
_entity_poly.type
_entity_poly.pdbx_seq_one_letter_code
_entity_poly.pdbx_strand_id
1 'polypeptide(L)'
;MRLDDGPLTLITAGGGAHNTFVMQRLAYHLPRATFTSPGEYGWPEDWIEAGAFAWLAHQRLHHLPGNLPSVTGASGPRVLGGIYASE
;
A
#
# COMPACT_ATOMS: atom_id res chain seq x y z
N MET A 1 -8.80 12.59 6.54
CA MET A 1 -7.64 12.76 5.63
C MET A 1 -7.87 14.03 4.85
N ARG A 2 -7.18 15.11 5.21
CA ARG A 2 -7.27 16.37 4.48
C ARG A 2 -6.19 16.28 3.41
N LEU A 3 -6.59 16.26 2.14
CA LEU A 3 -5.65 16.32 1.04
C LEU A 3 -5.24 17.79 0.93
N ASP A 4 -3.94 18.06 0.98
CA ASP A 4 -3.41 19.40 0.78
C ASP A 4 -3.71 19.87 -0.64
N ASP A 5 -3.71 21.19 -0.90
CA ASP A 5 -4.01 21.77 -2.22
C ASP A 5 -2.95 21.48 -3.30
N GLY A 6 -1.93 20.67 -2.97
CA GLY A 6 -0.86 20.24 -3.86
C GLY A 6 -1.30 19.20 -4.92
N PRO A 7 -0.39 18.82 -5.81
CA PRO A 7 -0.66 17.77 -6.80
C PRO A 7 -0.99 16.46 -6.09
N LEU A 8 -2.13 15.85 -6.47
CA LEU A 8 -2.59 14.58 -5.92
C LEU A 8 -2.25 13.47 -6.91
N THR A 9 -1.39 12.54 -6.51
CA THR A 9 -1.12 11.32 -7.27
C THR A 9 -1.83 10.15 -6.62
N LEU A 10 -2.65 9.43 -7.39
CA LEU A 10 -3.33 8.22 -6.96
C LEU A 10 -2.67 7.00 -7.62
N ILE A 11 -1.98 6.21 -6.82
CA ILE A 11 -1.40 4.93 -7.23
C ILE A 11 -2.45 3.84 -6.99
N THR A 12 -2.94 3.19 -8.04
CA THR A 12 -4.04 2.20 -7.92
C THR A 12 -3.53 0.77 -8.00
N ALA A 13 -3.73 0.00 -6.94
CA ALA A 13 -3.32 -1.41 -6.83
C ALA A 13 -4.52 -2.36 -6.68
N GLY A 14 -4.26 -3.66 -6.82
CA GLY A 14 -5.25 -4.74 -6.70
C GLY A 14 -6.23 -4.81 -7.86
N GLY A 15 -7.12 -5.82 -7.82
CA GLY A 15 -8.02 -6.13 -8.93
C GLY A 15 -8.97 -5.00 -9.35
N GLY A 16 -9.23 -4.02 -8.45
CA GLY A 16 -10.04 -2.84 -8.76
C GLY A 16 -9.41 -1.91 -9.81
N ALA A 17 -8.07 -1.91 -9.93
CA ALA A 17 -7.36 -1.14 -10.95
C ALA A 17 -7.72 -1.57 -12.38
N HIS A 18 -8.11 -2.84 -12.56
CA HIS A 18 -8.54 -3.39 -13.85
C HIS A 18 -10.01 -3.09 -14.18
N ASN A 19 -10.78 -2.53 -13.23
CA ASN A 19 -12.19 -2.21 -13.43
C ASN A 19 -12.35 -0.81 -14.03
N THR A 20 -12.50 -0.74 -15.35
CA THR A 20 -12.65 0.52 -16.09
C THR A 20 -13.77 1.42 -15.56
N PHE A 21 -14.91 0.85 -15.14
CA PHE A 21 -16.02 1.65 -14.62
C PHE A 21 -15.67 2.32 -13.28
N VAL A 22 -15.04 1.57 -12.37
CA VAL A 22 -14.56 2.12 -11.10
C VAL A 22 -13.54 3.23 -11.34
N MET A 23 -12.56 2.98 -12.22
CA MET A 23 -11.51 3.96 -12.54
C MET A 23 -12.06 5.24 -13.16
N GLN A 24 -13.02 5.13 -14.08
CA GLN A 24 -13.70 6.29 -14.66
C GLN A 24 -14.48 7.10 -13.60
N ARG A 25 -15.16 6.41 -12.67
CA ARG A 25 -15.90 7.08 -11.58
C ARG A 25 -14.96 7.77 -10.61
N LEU A 26 -13.82 7.15 -10.27
CA LEU A 26 -12.79 7.79 -9.45
C LEU A 26 -12.22 9.03 -10.14
N ALA A 27 -11.89 8.95 -11.43
CA ALA A 27 -11.37 10.09 -12.19
C ALA A 27 -12.38 11.25 -12.28
N TYR A 28 -13.67 10.94 -12.44
CA TYR A 28 -14.73 11.94 -12.43
C TYR A 28 -14.83 12.69 -11.10
N HIS A 29 -14.74 11.97 -9.97
CA HIS A 29 -14.84 12.55 -8.63
C HIS A 29 -13.54 13.17 -8.12
N LEU A 30 -12.40 12.84 -8.73
CA LEU A 30 -11.07 13.33 -8.38
C LEU A 30 -10.40 13.98 -9.60
N PRO A 31 -10.98 15.07 -10.16
CA PRO A 31 -10.50 15.65 -11.41
C PRO A 31 -9.11 16.29 -11.32
N ARG A 32 -8.61 16.54 -10.09
CA ARG A 32 -7.26 17.05 -9.82
C ARG A 32 -6.24 15.93 -9.57
N ALA A 33 -6.65 14.67 -9.55
CA ALA A 33 -5.76 13.55 -9.32
C ALA A 33 -5.10 13.06 -10.61
N THR A 34 -3.79 12.79 -10.55
CA THR A 34 -3.07 12.00 -11.55
C THR A 34 -3.12 10.54 -11.13
N PHE A 35 -3.71 9.70 -11.97
CA PHE A 35 -3.75 8.26 -11.76
C PHE A 35 -2.50 7.61 -12.34
N THR A 36 -1.88 6.70 -11.59
CA THR A 36 -0.69 5.94 -12.00
C THR A 36 -0.80 4.50 -11.51
N SER A 37 -0.04 3.62 -12.15
CA SER A 37 0.10 2.23 -11.75
C SER A 37 1.34 2.02 -10.87
N PRO A 38 1.27 1.18 -9.82
CA PRO A 38 2.44 0.63 -9.16
C PRO A 38 3.52 0.07 -10.11
N GLY A 39 3.11 -0.39 -11.31
CA GLY A 39 3.99 -0.92 -12.36
C GLY A 39 4.98 0.11 -12.88
N GLU A 40 4.66 1.40 -12.83
CA GLU A 40 5.61 2.50 -13.14
C GLU A 40 6.80 2.54 -12.16
N TYR A 41 6.64 1.91 -10.98
CA TYR A 41 7.67 1.78 -9.96
C TYR A 41 8.25 0.37 -9.88
N GLY A 42 7.96 -0.50 -10.87
CA GLY A 42 8.48 -1.87 -10.96
C GLY A 42 7.72 -2.90 -10.13
N TRP A 43 6.52 -2.57 -9.64
CA TRP A 43 5.69 -3.51 -8.86
C TRP A 43 4.35 -3.77 -9.57
N PRO A 44 4.01 -5.02 -9.93
CA PRO A 44 2.70 -5.32 -10.50
C PRO A 44 1.55 -5.02 -9.52
N GLU A 45 0.43 -4.53 -10.04
CA GLU A 45 -0.71 -4.06 -9.25
C GLU A 45 -1.32 -5.17 -8.40
N ASP A 46 -1.37 -6.39 -8.92
CA ASP A 46 -1.97 -7.55 -8.25
C ASP A 46 -1.06 -8.13 -7.14
N TRP A 47 0.20 -7.71 -7.07
CA TRP A 47 1.22 -8.33 -6.22
C TRP A 47 1.56 -7.52 -4.98
N ILE A 48 1.00 -6.31 -4.86
CA ILE A 48 1.36 -5.35 -3.80
C ILE A 48 1.14 -5.93 -2.41
N GLU A 49 0.00 -6.57 -2.16
CA GLU A 49 -0.32 -7.13 -0.83
C GLU A 49 0.58 -8.31 -0.48
N ALA A 50 0.83 -9.23 -1.43
CA ALA A 50 1.74 -10.35 -1.22
C ALA A 50 3.19 -9.87 -0.97
N GLY A 51 3.64 -8.88 -1.75
CA GLY A 51 4.93 -8.21 -1.57
C GLY A 51 5.04 -7.53 -0.20
N ALA A 52 3.97 -6.90 0.29
CA ALA A 52 3.95 -6.30 1.61
C ALA A 52 4.12 -7.34 2.73
N PHE A 53 3.51 -8.52 2.62
CA PHE A 53 3.75 -9.61 3.59
C PHE A 53 5.17 -10.16 3.53
N ALA A 54 5.74 -10.33 2.34
CA ALA A 54 7.14 -10.73 2.18
C ALA A 54 8.09 -9.68 2.81
N TRP A 55 7.81 -8.39 2.61
CA TRP A 55 8.53 -7.31 3.25
C TRP A 55 8.37 -7.33 4.78
N LEU A 56 7.17 -7.60 5.30
CA LEU A 56 6.95 -7.76 6.75
C LEU A 56 7.74 -8.93 7.34
N ALA A 57 7.89 -10.04 6.60
CA ALA A 57 8.76 -11.14 6.99
C ALA A 57 10.23 -10.70 7.07
N HIS A 58 10.73 -9.92 6.09
CA HIS A 58 12.05 -9.29 6.16
C HIS A 58 12.19 -8.39 7.41
N GLN A 59 11.22 -7.50 7.66
CA GLN A 59 11.22 -6.66 8.87
C GLN A 59 11.31 -7.49 10.15
N ARG A 60 10.58 -8.61 10.23
CA ARG A 60 10.65 -9.54 11.37
C ARG A 60 12.05 -10.15 11.54
N LEU A 61 12.65 -10.66 10.46
CA LEU A 61 13.98 -11.28 10.49
C LEU A 61 15.07 -10.29 10.91
N HIS A 62 14.91 -9.01 10.57
CA HIS A 62 15.84 -7.93 10.92
C HIS A 62 15.48 -7.17 12.21
N HIS A 63 14.46 -7.62 12.96
CA HIS A 63 13.96 -6.94 14.16
C HIS A 63 13.58 -5.45 13.94
N LEU A 64 13.10 -5.12 12.75
CA LEU A 64 12.65 -3.77 12.38
C LEU A 64 11.13 -3.63 12.54
N PRO A 65 10.62 -2.42 12.85
CA PRO A 65 9.19 -2.19 12.91
C PRO A 65 8.48 -2.43 11.58
N GLY A 66 7.31 -3.06 11.62
CA GLY A 66 6.46 -3.29 10.44
C GLY A 66 5.21 -2.42 10.39
N ASN A 67 4.85 -1.75 11.50
CA ASN A 67 3.68 -0.87 11.55
C ASN A 67 4.05 0.60 11.42
N LEU A 68 3.06 1.40 11.03
CA LEU A 68 3.07 2.85 11.18
C LEU A 68 2.06 3.24 12.30
N PRO A 69 2.52 3.76 13.46
CA PRO A 69 1.63 4.08 14.58
C PRO A 69 0.52 5.07 14.23
N SER A 70 0.78 6.06 13.36
CA SER A 70 -0.23 7.02 12.92
C SER A 70 -1.35 6.40 12.08
N VAL A 71 -1.14 5.22 11.49
CA VAL A 71 -2.17 4.45 10.77
C VAL A 71 -2.88 3.45 11.70
N THR A 72 -2.11 2.78 12.57
CA THR A 72 -2.62 1.67 13.39
C THR A 72 -3.19 2.10 14.75
N GLY A 73 -2.86 3.29 15.23
CA GLY A 73 -3.20 3.75 16.59
C GLY A 73 -2.38 3.11 17.71
N ALA A 74 -1.35 2.32 17.37
CA ALA A 74 -0.46 1.72 18.37
C ALA A 74 0.31 2.79 19.16
N SER A 75 0.67 2.50 20.42
CA SER A 75 1.42 3.46 21.27
C SER A 75 2.84 3.75 20.80
N GLY A 76 3.35 2.99 19.81
CA GLY A 76 4.64 3.23 19.17
C GLY A 76 4.96 2.15 18.12
N PRO A 77 6.14 2.23 17.50
CA PRO A 77 6.59 1.23 16.52
C PRO A 77 6.68 -0.18 17.13
N ARG A 78 6.35 -1.20 16.34
CA ARG A 78 6.31 -2.63 16.73
C ARG A 78 6.88 -3.51 15.62
N VAL A 79 7.72 -4.46 16.00
CA VAL A 79 8.07 -5.62 15.16
C VAL A 79 6.84 -6.50 15.08
N LEU A 80 6.37 -6.78 13.85
CA LEU A 80 5.15 -7.55 13.61
C LEU A 80 5.47 -9.02 13.34
N GLY A 81 4.46 -9.88 13.50
CA GLY A 81 4.53 -11.31 13.17
C GLY A 81 5.29 -12.19 14.18
N GLY A 82 5.45 -13.47 13.83
CA GLY A 82 6.18 -14.49 14.58
C GLY A 82 7.05 -15.33 13.63
N ILE A 83 8.06 -16.00 14.17
CA ILE A 83 8.89 -16.96 13.41
C ILE A 83 8.42 -18.36 13.79
N TYR A 84 7.96 -19.11 12.79
CA TYR A 84 7.51 -20.48 12.93
C TYR A 84 8.46 -21.34 12.10
N ALA A 85 9.31 -22.11 12.78
CA ALA A 85 10.22 -23.01 12.11
C ALA A 85 9.42 -24.17 11.48
N SER A 86 9.76 -24.55 10.25
CA SER A 86 9.38 -25.86 9.75
C SER A 86 10.15 -26.93 10.52
N GLU A 87 9.54 -28.09 10.76
CA GLU A 87 10.26 -29.27 11.23
C GLU A 87 11.29 -29.77 10.21
#